data_AF-A0A2V8LNP6-F1
#
_entry.id   AF-A0A2V8LNP6-F1
#
_cell.length_a   1.000
_cell.length_b   1.000
_cell.length_c   1.000
_cell.angle_alpha   90.00
_cell.angle_beta   90.00
_cell.angle_gamma   90.00
#
_symmetry.space_group_name_H-M   'P 1'
#
loop_
_entity.id
_entity.type
_entity.pdbx_description
1 polymer ?
#
loop_
_entity_poly.entity_id
_entity_poly.type
_entity_poly.pdbx_seq_one_letter_code
_entity_poly.pdbx_strand_id
1 'polypeptide(L)'
;MRPRPVDPCHDTDWSQAQKKHWRKYMARFFPHSVEFRPPSRKYNCFGFAYARAHGWFEEPDFFIEDDFTEVPMDEARRGDVLVYEKSGEMAHAAIVKEATDGKIKKLRSKWGELAAVIHKPREVHRAYGHPARLLRRNRRHAAATMK
;
A
#
# COMPACT_ATOMS: atom_id res chain seq x y z
N MET A 1 -1.53 34.21 20.76
CA MET A 1 -1.36 32.75 20.62
C MET A 1 -1.81 32.38 19.22
N ARG A 2 -0.92 31.90 18.33
CA ARG A 2 -1.38 31.45 17.00
C ARG A 2 -2.19 30.16 17.20
N PRO A 3 -3.40 30.03 16.63
CA PRO A 3 -4.15 28.77 16.72
C PRO A 3 -3.27 27.67 16.12
N ARG A 4 -3.02 26.62 16.91
CA ARG A 4 -2.34 25.42 16.41
C ARG A 4 -3.27 24.81 15.36
N PRO A 5 -2.80 24.58 14.12
CA PRO A 5 -3.58 23.86 13.13
C PRO A 5 -4.03 22.54 13.76
N VAL A 6 -5.33 22.31 13.70
CA VAL A 6 -5.92 21.07 14.13
C VAL A 6 -5.62 20.06 13.02
N ASP A 7 -4.66 19.17 13.28
CA ASP A 7 -4.27 18.11 12.35
C ASP A 7 -5.52 17.27 12.05
N PRO A 8 -5.94 17.10 10.78
CA PRO A 8 -7.20 16.46 10.43
C PRO A 8 -7.27 14.95 10.81
N CYS A 9 -6.24 14.38 11.44
CA CYS A 9 -6.16 12.97 11.84
C CYS A 9 -6.72 12.70 13.25
N HIS A 10 -7.86 13.28 13.63
CA HIS A 10 -8.35 13.30 15.02
C HIS A 10 -8.61 11.93 15.69
N ASP A 11 -8.55 10.83 14.95
CA ASP A 11 -8.37 9.53 15.56
C ASP A 11 -6.92 9.34 15.98
N THR A 12 -6.65 9.46 17.28
CA THR A 12 -5.38 9.00 17.85
C THR A 12 -5.08 7.60 17.31
N ASP A 13 -3.86 7.41 16.81
CA ASP A 13 -3.38 6.10 16.37
C ASP A 13 -3.64 5.04 17.46
N TRP A 14 -3.72 3.77 17.07
CA TRP A 14 -4.04 2.69 18.01
C TRP A 14 -3.15 2.73 19.26
N SER A 15 -3.79 2.56 20.43
CA SER A 15 -3.09 2.27 21.67
C SER A 15 -2.29 0.97 21.57
N GLN A 16 -1.33 0.75 22.47
CA GLN A 16 -0.56 -0.49 22.48
C GLN A 16 -1.43 -1.74 22.68
N ALA A 17 -2.49 -1.64 23.49
CA ALA A 17 -3.44 -2.71 23.70
C ALA A 17 -4.22 -3.05 22.41
N GLN A 18 -4.70 -2.03 21.68
CA GLN A 18 -5.37 -2.22 20.39
C GLN A 18 -4.41 -2.78 19.33
N LYS A 19 -3.16 -2.32 19.27
CA LYS A 19 -2.13 -2.89 18.39
C LYS A 19 -1.92 -4.39 18.67
N LYS A 20 -1.86 -4.78 19.95
CA LYS A 20 -1.75 -6.20 20.36
C LYS A 20 -2.99 -7.00 19.96
N HIS A 21 -4.19 -6.44 20.08
CA HIS A 21 -5.42 -7.07 19.62
C HIS A 21 -5.37 -7.34 18.10
N TRP A 22 -5.06 -6.33 17.29
CA TRP A 22 -4.99 -6.46 15.83
C TRP A 22 -3.89 -7.40 15.35
N ARG A 23 -2.76 -7.48 16.05
CA ARG A 23 -1.73 -8.49 15.79
C ARG A 23 -2.24 -9.91 15.96
N LYS A 24 -3.02 -10.17 17.02
CA LYS A 24 -3.65 -11.50 17.22
C LYS A 24 -4.65 -11.83 16.11
N TYR A 25 -5.45 -10.85 15.68
CA TYR A 25 -6.34 -11.01 14.54
C TYR A 25 -5.56 -11.39 13.27
N MET A 26 -4.51 -10.63 12.94
CA MET A 26 -3.66 -10.88 11.77
C MET A 26 -3.01 -12.27 11.82
N ALA A 27 -2.45 -12.66 12.96
CA ALA A 27 -1.84 -13.98 13.14
C ALA A 27 -2.85 -15.13 12.96
N ARG A 28 -4.12 -14.92 13.35
CA ARG A 28 -5.17 -15.93 13.23
C ARG A 28 -5.67 -16.10 11.79
N PHE A 29 -5.92 -15.00 11.09
CA PHE A 29 -6.57 -15.03 9.77
C PHE A 29 -5.59 -14.97 8.59
N PHE A 30 -4.37 -14.50 8.83
CA PHE A 30 -3.33 -14.35 7.81
C PHE A 30 -1.97 -14.84 8.34
N PRO A 31 -1.87 -16.13 8.75
CA PRO A 31 -0.70 -16.66 9.45
C PRO A 31 0.58 -16.65 8.60
N HIS A 32 0.46 -16.55 7.27
CA HIS A 32 1.61 -16.49 6.35
C HIS A 32 2.09 -15.06 6.06
N SER A 33 1.36 -14.05 6.56
CA SER A 33 1.78 -12.66 6.44
C SER A 33 2.79 -12.29 7.52
N VAL A 34 3.79 -11.48 7.17
CA VAL A 34 4.84 -11.02 8.09
C VAL A 34 4.69 -9.53 8.34
N GLU A 35 4.39 -9.14 9.57
CA GLU A 35 4.36 -7.72 9.98
C GLU A 35 5.74 -7.07 9.79
N PHE A 36 5.78 -5.91 9.12
CA PHE A 36 6.96 -5.05 9.07
C PHE A 36 6.71 -3.62 9.57
N ARG A 37 5.44 -3.22 9.75
CA ARG A 37 5.03 -2.04 10.52
C ARG A 37 3.79 -2.36 11.35
N PRO A 38 3.68 -1.84 12.58
CA PRO A 38 2.55 -2.11 13.46
C PRO A 38 1.23 -1.65 12.85
N PRO A 39 0.10 -2.15 13.38
CA PRO A 39 -1.23 -1.61 13.07
C PRO A 39 -1.26 -0.09 13.26
N SER A 40 -1.83 0.62 12.29
CA SER A 40 -1.92 2.08 12.37
C SER A 40 -3.10 2.64 11.59
N ARG A 41 -3.70 3.71 12.13
CA ARG A 41 -4.79 4.48 11.50
C ARG A 41 -4.28 5.72 10.75
N LYS A 42 -2.96 5.92 10.66
CA LYS A 42 -2.41 7.15 10.06
C LYS A 42 -2.46 7.17 8.53
N TYR A 43 -2.56 6.01 7.90
CA TYR A 43 -2.55 5.85 6.45
C TYR A 43 -3.14 4.50 6.03
N ASN A 44 -3.67 4.45 4.82
CA ASN A 44 -4.25 3.23 4.23
C ASN A 44 -3.36 2.62 3.14
N CYS A 45 -3.92 1.67 2.39
CA CYS A 45 -3.22 0.99 1.30
C CYS A 45 -2.73 1.93 0.19
N PHE A 46 -3.59 2.86 -0.24
CA PHE A 46 -3.25 3.82 -1.29
C PHE A 46 -2.20 4.82 -0.82
N GLY A 47 -2.35 5.34 0.40
CA GLY A 47 -1.33 6.19 1.01
C GLY A 47 0.02 5.48 1.13
N PHE A 48 0.01 4.20 1.51
CA PHE A 48 1.22 3.39 1.56
C PHE A 48 1.88 3.20 0.18
N ALA A 49 1.10 2.83 -0.85
CA ALA A 49 1.60 2.46 -2.16
C ALA A 49 2.03 3.67 -3.00
N TYR A 50 1.22 4.73 -3.03
CA TYR A 50 1.39 5.87 -3.94
C TYR A 50 2.02 7.09 -3.26
N ALA A 51 1.74 7.31 -1.98
CA ALA A 51 2.15 8.51 -1.26
C ALA A 51 3.14 8.23 -0.11
N ARG A 52 3.93 7.14 -0.19
CA ARG A 52 4.97 6.78 0.81
C ARG A 52 4.48 6.78 2.28
N ALA A 53 3.21 6.43 2.50
CA ALA A 53 2.52 6.40 3.78
C ALA A 53 2.20 7.78 4.40
N HIS A 54 1.98 8.81 3.59
CA HIS A 54 1.67 10.18 4.05
C HIS A 54 0.18 10.53 4.23
N GLY A 55 -0.73 9.55 4.22
CA GLY A 55 -2.13 9.85 4.52
C GLY A 55 -3.12 8.76 4.12
N TRP A 56 -4.39 9.12 4.22
CA TRP A 56 -5.52 8.29 3.79
C TRP A 56 -6.09 8.89 2.51
N PHE A 57 -6.26 8.04 1.50
CA PHE A 57 -6.81 8.44 0.22
C PHE A 57 -7.93 7.48 -0.15
N GLU A 58 -9.04 8.00 -0.67
CA GLU A 58 -10.13 7.19 -1.20
C GLU A 58 -9.98 7.00 -2.70
N GLU A 59 -9.57 8.07 -3.40
CA GLU A 59 -9.39 8.12 -4.84
C GLU A 59 -7.90 8.29 -5.19
N PRO A 60 -7.17 7.22 -5.57
CA PRO A 60 -5.76 7.32 -5.88
C PRO A 60 -5.45 7.70 -7.34
N ASP A 61 -6.47 7.82 -8.20
CA ASP A 61 -6.31 7.89 -9.65
C ASP A 61 -5.44 9.07 -10.09
N PHE A 62 -5.58 10.23 -9.46
CA PHE A 62 -4.75 11.40 -9.75
C PHE A 62 -3.25 11.14 -9.54
N PHE A 63 -2.86 10.36 -8.51
CA PHE A 63 -1.46 9.99 -8.33
C PHE A 63 -0.98 9.04 -9.42
N ILE A 64 -1.86 8.14 -9.87
CA ILE A 64 -1.53 7.12 -10.85
C ILE A 64 -1.30 7.77 -12.22
N GLU A 65 -2.20 8.65 -12.63
CA GLU A 65 -2.12 9.37 -13.90
C GLU A 65 -0.84 10.21 -14.01
N ASP A 66 -0.44 10.89 -12.93
CA ASP A 66 0.75 11.75 -12.94
C ASP A 66 2.07 10.97 -12.82
N ASP A 67 2.15 10.05 -11.85
CA ASP A 67 3.42 9.49 -11.40
C ASP A 67 3.67 8.05 -11.88
N PHE A 68 2.73 7.39 -12.55
CA PHE A 68 2.83 5.97 -12.90
C PHE A 68 2.49 5.67 -14.36
N THR A 69 3.00 4.55 -14.84
CA THR A 69 2.63 3.93 -16.13
C THR A 69 2.30 2.47 -15.88
N GLU A 70 1.26 1.96 -16.53
CA GLU A 70 0.93 0.54 -16.50
C GLU A 70 1.94 -0.29 -17.30
N VAL A 71 2.32 -1.45 -16.76
CA VAL A 71 3.26 -2.38 -17.39
C VAL A 71 2.71 -3.80 -17.37
N PRO A 72 3.17 -4.68 -18.28
CA PRO A 72 2.76 -6.08 -18.28
C PRO A 72 3.06 -6.78 -16.95
N MET A 73 2.12 -7.61 -16.49
CA MET A 73 2.21 -8.35 -15.22
C MET A 73 3.42 -9.29 -15.15
N ASP A 74 3.88 -9.79 -16.29
CA ASP A 74 5.05 -10.65 -16.46
C ASP A 74 6.37 -9.88 -16.63
N GLU A 75 6.34 -8.55 -16.51
CA GLU A 75 7.53 -7.71 -16.40
C GLU A 75 7.74 -7.18 -14.97
N ALA A 76 7.11 -7.82 -13.98
CA ALA A 76 7.14 -7.31 -12.61
C ALA A 76 8.54 -7.21 -12.05
N ARG A 77 8.84 -6.06 -11.44
CA ARG A 77 10.08 -5.82 -10.72
C ARG A 77 9.84 -5.19 -9.36
N ARG A 78 10.85 -5.27 -8.50
CA ARG A 78 10.81 -4.64 -7.18
C ARG A 78 10.51 -3.13 -7.31
N GLY A 79 9.56 -2.67 -6.50
CA GLY A 79 9.14 -1.27 -6.46
C GLY A 79 7.92 -0.92 -7.32
N ASP A 80 7.53 -1.80 -8.26
CA ASP A 80 6.25 -1.66 -8.95
C ASP A 80 5.08 -1.78 -7.94
N VAL A 81 3.90 -1.27 -8.30
CA VAL A 81 2.69 -1.34 -7.50
C VAL A 81 1.71 -2.30 -8.16
N LEU A 82 1.38 -3.38 -7.46
CA LEU A 82 0.30 -4.29 -7.83
C LEU A 82 -1.03 -3.71 -7.36
N VAL A 83 -1.94 -3.52 -8.29
CA VAL A 83 -3.30 -3.06 -8.07
C VAL A 83 -4.23 -4.26 -8.01
N TYR A 84 -5.13 -4.26 -7.02
CA TYR A 84 -6.20 -5.23 -6.93
C TYR A 84 -7.54 -4.57 -7.22
N GLU A 85 -8.38 -5.31 -7.92
CA GLU A 85 -9.72 -4.87 -8.28
C GLU A 85 -10.78 -5.82 -7.76
N LYS A 86 -11.91 -5.22 -7.41
CA LYS A 86 -13.13 -5.92 -7.02
C LYS A 86 -14.29 -5.26 -7.74
N SER A 87 -15.08 -6.05 -8.47
CA SER A 87 -16.21 -5.55 -9.25
C SER A 87 -15.84 -4.44 -10.25
N GLY A 88 -14.62 -4.48 -10.80
CA GLY A 88 -14.13 -3.47 -11.76
C GLY A 88 -13.55 -2.20 -11.12
N GLU A 89 -13.56 -2.08 -9.79
CA GLU A 89 -13.04 -0.92 -9.07
C GLU A 89 -11.77 -1.26 -8.30
N MET A 90 -10.88 -0.28 -8.17
CA MET A 90 -9.67 -0.43 -7.37
C MET A 90 -10.01 -0.61 -5.88
N ALA A 91 -9.66 -1.76 -5.33
CA ALA A 91 -9.97 -2.11 -3.95
C ALA A 91 -8.72 -2.15 -3.05
N HIS A 92 -7.53 -2.32 -3.64
CA HIS A 92 -6.29 -2.40 -2.88
C HIS A 92 -5.05 -2.13 -3.73
N ALA A 93 -3.96 -1.74 -3.09
CA ALA A 93 -2.65 -1.56 -3.72
C ALA A 93 -1.53 -2.07 -2.82
N ALA A 94 -0.51 -2.68 -3.43
CA ALA A 94 0.64 -3.24 -2.75
C ALA A 94 1.94 -3.02 -3.54
N ILE A 95 3.06 -2.78 -2.86
CA ILE A 95 4.36 -2.56 -3.51
C ILE A 95 5.07 -3.90 -3.67
N VAL A 96 5.57 -4.21 -4.87
CA VAL A 96 6.39 -5.39 -5.13
C VAL A 96 7.68 -5.32 -4.33
N LYS A 97 7.83 -6.26 -3.38
CA LYS A 97 9.06 -6.42 -2.59
C LYS A 97 10.07 -7.27 -3.34
N GLU A 98 9.59 -8.33 -3.96
CA GLU A 98 10.41 -9.36 -4.59
C GLU A 98 9.68 -9.89 -5.82
N ALA A 99 10.40 -9.92 -6.95
CA ALA A 99 9.97 -10.53 -8.19
C ALA A 99 11.16 -11.30 -8.79
N THR A 100 10.87 -12.42 -9.44
CA THR A 100 11.86 -13.28 -10.10
C THR A 100 11.30 -13.69 -11.44
N ASP A 101 12.06 -13.45 -12.51
CA ASP A 101 11.64 -13.74 -13.90
C ASP A 101 10.25 -13.16 -14.21
N GLY A 102 10.06 -11.89 -13.83
CA GLY A 102 8.78 -11.20 -14.05
C GLY A 102 7.63 -11.61 -13.14
N LYS A 103 7.81 -12.64 -12.29
CA LYS A 103 6.76 -13.14 -11.40
C LYS A 103 6.90 -12.58 -9.99
N ILE A 104 5.85 -11.93 -9.52
CA ILE A 104 5.77 -11.39 -8.16
C ILE A 104 5.81 -12.53 -7.14
N LYS A 105 6.80 -12.50 -6.24
CA LYS A 105 6.97 -13.49 -5.15
C LYS A 105 6.43 -12.95 -3.83
N LYS A 106 6.73 -11.69 -3.51
CA LYS A 106 6.33 -11.04 -2.26
C LYS A 106 5.97 -9.59 -2.50
N LEU A 107 4.97 -9.14 -1.75
CA LEU A 107 4.49 -7.76 -1.73
C LEU A 107 4.72 -7.14 -0.36
N ARG A 108 4.71 -5.81 -0.28
CA ARG A 108 4.46 -5.04 0.94
C ARG A 108 3.13 -4.33 0.76
N SER A 109 2.21 -4.52 1.70
CA SER A 109 0.90 -3.87 1.65
C SER A 109 0.50 -3.37 3.03
N LYS A 110 -0.43 -2.41 3.05
CA LYS A 110 -1.06 -1.90 4.26
C LYS A 110 -2.53 -2.27 4.24
N TRP A 111 -3.02 -3.03 5.22
CA TRP A 111 -4.40 -3.52 5.20
C TRP A 111 -5.32 -2.65 6.05
N GLY A 112 -6.02 -1.68 5.44
CA GLY A 112 -6.94 -0.78 6.15
C GLY A 112 -6.25 -0.09 7.32
N GLU A 113 -6.79 -0.25 8.54
CA GLU A 113 -6.22 0.22 9.81
C GLU A 113 -5.25 -0.77 10.49
N LEU A 114 -5.05 -1.95 9.90
CA LEU A 114 -4.22 -3.03 10.45
C LEU A 114 -2.73 -2.80 10.16
N ALA A 115 -1.92 -3.83 10.33
CA ALA A 115 -0.48 -3.77 10.09
C ALA A 115 -0.13 -3.51 8.61
N ALA A 116 1.11 -3.07 8.39
CA ALA A 116 1.74 -3.24 7.09
C ALA A 116 2.52 -4.55 7.07
N VAL A 117 2.24 -5.40 6.08
CA VAL A 117 2.69 -6.79 6.04
C VAL A 117 3.39 -7.15 4.72
N ILE A 118 4.17 -8.21 4.78
CA ILE A 118 4.71 -8.91 3.62
C ILE A 118 3.90 -10.19 3.40
N HIS A 119 3.45 -10.42 2.18
CA HIS A 119 2.60 -11.58 1.83
C HIS A 119 2.76 -11.93 0.33
N LYS A 120 2.23 -13.09 -0.09
CA LYS A 120 2.13 -13.43 -1.52
C LYS A 120 0.95 -12.74 -2.19
N PRO A 121 0.93 -12.58 -3.53
CA PRO A 121 -0.11 -11.85 -4.24
C PRO A 121 -1.56 -12.27 -3.95
N ARG A 122 -1.83 -13.55 -3.68
CA ARG A 122 -3.19 -14.03 -3.39
C ARG A 122 -3.47 -14.25 -1.89
N GLU A 123 -2.49 -14.01 -1.02
CA GLU A 123 -2.64 -14.10 0.44
C GLU A 123 -3.16 -12.77 0.99
N VAL A 124 -4.36 -12.37 0.54
CA VAL A 124 -5.03 -11.11 0.92
C VAL A 124 -6.48 -11.39 1.33
N HIS A 125 -7.10 -10.46 2.06
CA HIS A 125 -8.52 -10.58 2.36
C HIS A 125 -9.36 -10.52 1.08
N ARG A 126 -10.39 -11.37 0.98
CA ARG A 126 -11.30 -11.43 -0.19
C ARG A 126 -11.95 -10.09 -0.57
N ALA A 127 -12.06 -9.16 0.38
CA ALA A 127 -12.61 -7.84 0.13
C ALA A 127 -11.71 -6.98 -0.79
N TYR A 128 -10.42 -7.31 -0.91
CA TYR A 128 -9.50 -6.64 -1.82
C TYR A 128 -9.58 -7.15 -3.25
N GLY A 129 -10.34 -8.22 -3.51
CA GLY A 129 -10.52 -8.74 -4.87
C GLY A 129 -9.29 -9.48 -5.39
N HIS A 130 -8.91 -9.23 -6.64
CA HIS A 130 -7.88 -9.99 -7.35
C HIS A 130 -6.83 -9.06 -7.98
N PRO A 131 -5.57 -9.51 -8.12
CA PRO A 131 -4.55 -8.79 -8.88
C PRO A 131 -5.05 -8.50 -10.30
N ALA A 132 -5.00 -7.24 -10.71
CA ALA A 132 -5.56 -6.78 -11.99
C ALA A 132 -4.52 -6.06 -12.85
N ARG A 133 -3.81 -5.08 -12.27
CA ARG A 133 -2.87 -4.22 -13.00
C ARG A 133 -1.53 -4.09 -12.27
N LEU A 134 -0.48 -3.84 -13.03
CA LEU A 134 0.84 -3.53 -12.50
C LEU A 134 1.27 -2.14 -12.93
N LEU A 135 1.56 -1.30 -11.95
CA LEU A 135 1.95 0.08 -12.17
C LEU A 135 3.42 0.26 -11.84
N ARG A 136 4.10 1.08 -12.63
CA ARG A 136 5.50 1.40 -12.47
C ARG A 136 5.65 2.90 -12.33
N ARG A 137 6.28 3.32 -11.24
CA ARG A 137 6.52 4.75 -11.02
C ARG A 137 7.42 5.29 -12.12
N ASN A 138 6.99 6.38 -12.75
CA ASN A 138 7.72 7.12 -13.75
C ASN A 138 9.03 7.63 -13.13
N ARG A 139 10.14 7.47 -13.85
CA ARG A 139 11.38 8.13 -13.44
C ARG A 139 11.16 9.62 -13.61
N ARG A 140 11.14 10.38 -12.50
CA ARG A 140 11.27 11.83 -12.62
C ARG A 140 12.58 12.09 -13.33
N HIS A 141 12.56 12.87 -14.42
CA HIS A 141 13.77 13.50 -14.91
C HIS A 141 14.37 14.23 -13.71
N ALA A 142 15.60 13.89 -13.32
CA ALA A 142 16.37 14.78 -12.48
C ALA A 142 16.32 16.12 -13.20
N ALA A 143 15.73 17.13 -12.57
CA ALA A 143 15.71 18.48 -13.12
C ALA A 143 17.13 18.76 -13.61
N ALA A 144 17.26 19.00 -14.91
CA ALA A 144 18.54 19.37 -15.50
C ALA A 144 19.07 20.52 -14.65
N THR A 145 20.21 20.30 -14.00
CA THR A 145 20.93 21.34 -13.27
C THR A 145 21.20 22.45 -14.29
N MET A 146 20.36 23.48 -14.28
CA MET A 146 20.63 24.69 -15.04
C MET A 146 21.87 25.32 -14.41
N LYS A 147 22.95 25.35 -15.20
CA LYS A 147 24.15 26.13 -14.92
C LYS A 147 23.86 27.62 -15.07
#